data_AF-A0A7V2VHI0-F1
#
_entry.id   AF-A0A7V2VHI0-F1
#
_cell.length_a   1.000
_cell.length_b   1.000
_cell.length_c   1.000
_cell.angle_alpha   90.00
_cell.angle_beta   90.00
_cell.angle_gamma   90.00
#
_symmetry.space_group_name_H-M   'P 1'
#
loop_
_entity.id
_entity.type
_entity.pdbx_description
1 polymer ?
#
loop_
_entity_poly.entity_id
_entity_poly.type
_entity_poly.pdbx_seq_one_letter_code
_entity_poly.pdbx_strand_id
1 'polypeptide(L)'
;MKNRWMLFSTVACGAILALILGLAAQKVEAAGGSRLDGGPVHADRGAALFAMTAVTTTETRIAVDKATATLAVTNGSEIGYDFVLSSMGPYGNADYDALNPAVAYNSQDNQYLVVWSGSDDIVGEYEIWGQRVNAATGAQIGADFQISFMGPADDPDYDAEEPDVAYNSQSNEYLVVWSADHYADGEFEIFARRVDADGDLLGSMARVSVMGPGVDPNYDATDPAVAYNSIDNTYLVVWDGDDDTGALVDGEFEIWGRRLNASAEMLAAQFRISDMGPDGDADYDARDPDVAYSGVSGYEYLVVWEGDSNTGLLANNEFEIWGQQLEADGDETGTNDFRISDMGESGDADLDALNPAVAYNSTDYQYLVVWEGDDYTANEFDIFGQRLNGYNCNEMGANDFHLSHVGSGPNGDYDALNPAVAYDQYNNEYLVVWQDDELGVAEFEIWGQQVNAATGAAVGIDTRLSDMGPDGDADHIAQTPAVAYSGASNNQYLVTWSGDNSTDGEFEIWAQRFTGGYKVYLPLVMRNYP
;
A
#
# COMPACT_ATOMS: atom_id res chain seq x y z
N MET A 1 -52.52 -6.82 -13.51
CA MET A 1 -52.03 -6.37 -14.83
C MET A 1 -51.49 -4.96 -14.69
N LYS A 2 -50.29 -4.75 -15.26
CA LYS A 2 -49.50 -3.50 -15.34
C LYS A 2 -48.73 -3.09 -14.08
N ASN A 3 -47.52 -3.65 -13.98
CA ASN A 3 -46.34 -3.01 -13.41
C ASN A 3 -46.11 -1.65 -14.07
N ARG A 4 -45.80 -0.61 -13.28
CA ARG A 4 -45.01 0.53 -13.73
C ARG A 4 -43.85 0.68 -12.74
N TRP A 5 -42.67 0.42 -13.26
CA TRP A 5 -41.41 0.85 -12.67
C TRP A 5 -41.30 2.37 -12.88
N MET A 6 -40.90 3.09 -11.83
CA MET A 6 -40.47 4.48 -11.92
C MET A 6 -39.12 4.58 -11.21
N LEU A 7 -38.09 4.78 -12.02
CA LEU A 7 -36.77 5.26 -11.62
C LEU A 7 -36.91 6.72 -11.14
N PHE A 8 -36.29 7.06 -10.01
CA PHE A 8 -35.87 8.43 -9.72
C PHE A 8 -34.41 8.42 -9.28
N SER A 9 -33.65 9.34 -9.86
CA SER A 9 -32.23 9.59 -9.68
C SER A 9 -31.95 10.41 -8.42
N THR A 10 -30.72 10.25 -7.93
CA THR A 10 -29.87 11.24 -7.23
C THR A 10 -30.56 12.28 -6.31
N VAL A 11 -30.53 12.00 -4.99
CA VAL A 11 -30.48 13.04 -3.95
C VAL A 11 -29.67 12.52 -2.74
N ALA A 12 -28.62 13.27 -2.41
CA ALA A 12 -27.81 13.37 -1.19
C ALA A 12 -28.06 12.36 -0.04
N CYS A 13 -26.96 11.68 0.31
CA CYS A 13 -26.80 10.89 1.53
C CYS A 13 -27.03 11.79 2.76
N GLY A 14 -28.08 11.51 3.52
CA GLY A 14 -28.46 12.30 4.70
C GLY A 14 -29.94 12.20 5.10
N ALA A 15 -30.83 11.76 4.20
CA ALA A 15 -32.28 11.73 4.46
C ALA A 15 -32.98 10.36 4.32
N ILE A 16 -32.25 9.26 4.04
CA ILE A 16 -32.89 7.94 3.83
C ILE A 16 -33.22 7.21 5.14
N LEU A 17 -32.75 7.69 6.29
CA LEU A 17 -33.15 7.11 7.59
C LEU A 17 -34.38 7.78 8.23
N ALA A 18 -34.83 8.93 7.73
CA ALA A 18 -35.97 9.67 8.30
C ALA A 18 -37.33 9.31 7.68
N LEU A 19 -37.37 8.53 6.58
CA LEU A 19 -38.64 8.21 5.90
C LEU A 19 -39.26 6.86 6.29
N ILE A 20 -38.56 6.01 7.03
CA ILE A 20 -39.11 4.73 7.53
C ILE A 20 -39.57 4.85 9.01
N LEU A 21 -39.05 5.83 9.75
CA LEU A 21 -39.42 6.11 11.14
C LEU A 21 -39.50 7.64 11.30
N GLY A 22 -40.70 8.22 11.35
CA GLY A 22 -40.91 9.67 11.39
C GLY A 22 -40.42 10.35 12.68
N LEU A 23 -39.11 10.46 12.88
CA LEU A 23 -38.47 11.21 13.96
C LEU A 23 -37.79 12.47 13.42
N ALA A 24 -38.08 13.60 14.08
CA ALA A 24 -37.46 14.88 13.81
C ALA A 24 -36.00 14.88 14.30
N ALA A 25 -35.09 15.38 13.46
CA ALA A 25 -33.68 15.55 13.81
C ALA A 25 -33.53 16.57 14.96
N GLN A 26 -32.84 16.17 16.03
CA GLN A 26 -32.28 17.11 17.00
C GLN A 26 -30.76 16.99 16.98
N LYS A 27 -30.12 18.14 16.74
CA LYS A 27 -28.68 18.37 16.72
C LYS A 27 -28.07 18.02 18.09
N VAL A 28 -27.01 17.22 18.14
CA VAL A 28 -26.23 17.00 19.38
C VAL A 28 -24.74 17.15 19.06
N GLU A 29 -24.11 18.10 19.75
CA GLU A 29 -22.67 18.39 19.78
C GLU A 29 -21.95 17.41 20.73
N ALA A 30 -20.66 17.19 20.47
CA ALA A 30 -19.81 16.19 21.13
C ALA A 30 -19.61 16.42 22.64
N ALA A 31 -19.54 15.31 23.39
CA ALA A 31 -18.66 15.02 24.54
C ALA A 31 -19.35 14.07 25.55
N GLY A 32 -18.73 12.91 25.77
CA GLY A 32 -19.12 11.95 26.81
C GLY A 32 -20.23 10.98 26.38
N GLY A 33 -19.99 9.68 26.62
CA GLY A 33 -20.95 8.62 26.35
C GLY A 33 -22.33 8.97 26.91
N SER A 34 -23.26 9.32 26.03
CA SER A 34 -24.60 9.72 26.40
C SER A 34 -25.60 8.71 25.87
N ARG A 35 -26.36 8.16 26.80
CA ARG A 35 -27.53 7.32 26.57
C ARG A 35 -28.63 8.20 25.97
N LEU A 36 -28.92 8.01 24.68
CA LEU A 36 -30.06 8.62 24.02
C LEU A 36 -31.32 7.84 24.41
N ASP A 37 -32.02 8.27 25.46
CA ASP A 37 -33.35 7.76 25.78
C ASP A 37 -34.35 8.30 24.73
N GLY A 38 -34.56 7.52 23.66
CA GLY A 38 -35.60 7.79 22.66
C GLY A 38 -37.00 7.69 23.28
N GLY A 39 -37.77 8.78 23.20
CA GLY A 39 -39.16 8.82 23.65
C GLY A 39 -40.08 7.89 22.82
N PRO A 40 -41.26 7.53 23.36
CA PRO A 40 -42.15 6.53 22.74
C PRO A 40 -42.71 7.00 21.40
N VAL A 41 -42.61 6.16 20.37
CA VAL A 41 -43.35 6.32 19.11
C VAL A 41 -44.66 5.55 19.22
N HIS A 42 -45.79 6.25 19.17
CA HIS A 42 -47.11 5.65 19.28
C HIS A 42 -47.53 4.95 17.98
N ALA A 43 -47.64 3.62 18.01
CA ALA A 43 -48.45 2.86 17.07
C ALA A 43 -49.87 2.67 17.63
N ASP A 44 -50.86 2.94 16.79
CA ASP A 44 -52.28 2.76 17.13
C ASP A 44 -52.54 1.27 17.39
N ARG A 45 -52.81 0.92 18.66
CA ARG A 45 -52.87 -0.42 19.31
C ARG A 45 -51.59 -0.90 20.03
N GLY A 46 -51.31 -0.26 21.17
CA GLY A 46 -51.21 -1.01 22.44
C GLY A 46 -49.89 -1.65 22.88
N ALA A 47 -48.75 -1.39 22.24
CA ALA A 47 -47.43 -1.68 22.83
C ALA A 47 -46.44 -0.58 22.45
N ALA A 48 -45.79 0.03 23.45
CA ALA A 48 -44.66 0.92 23.21
C ALA A 48 -43.46 0.07 22.77
N LEU A 49 -42.97 0.30 21.55
CA LEU A 49 -41.75 -0.34 21.05
C LEU A 49 -40.58 0.59 21.41
N PHE A 50 -39.71 0.15 22.31
CA PHE A 50 -38.49 0.86 22.64
C PHE A 50 -37.40 0.37 21.68
N ALA A 51 -36.81 1.29 20.93
CA ALA A 51 -35.56 1.06 20.22
C ALA A 51 -34.44 1.69 21.04
N MET A 52 -33.45 0.88 21.42
CA MET A 52 -32.25 1.38 22.08
C MET A 52 -31.06 1.10 21.18
N THR A 53 -30.33 2.15 20.84
CA THR A 53 -29.07 2.07 20.11
C THR A 53 -27.93 2.22 21.11
N ALA A 54 -27.03 1.24 21.16
CA ALA A 54 -25.78 1.32 21.90
C ALA A 54 -24.63 1.06 20.93
N VAL A 55 -23.68 1.97 20.87
CA VAL A 55 -22.48 1.87 20.04
C VAL A 55 -21.28 1.77 20.99
N THR A 56 -20.48 0.71 20.86
CA THR A 56 -19.16 0.58 21.47
C THR A 56 -18.10 0.60 20.37
N THR A 57 -16.82 0.58 20.76
CA THR A 57 -15.68 0.44 19.84
C THR A 57 -15.66 -0.90 19.09
N THR A 58 -16.39 -1.91 19.58
CA THR A 58 -16.37 -3.28 19.05
C THR A 58 -17.73 -3.80 18.57
N GLU A 59 -18.83 -3.09 18.86
CA GLU A 59 -20.17 -3.55 18.48
C GLU A 59 -21.17 -2.38 18.37
N THR A 60 -22.03 -2.41 17.36
CA THR A 60 -23.28 -1.62 17.35
C THR A 60 -24.45 -2.54 17.66
N ARG A 61 -25.12 -2.31 18.81
CA ARG A 61 -26.30 -3.03 19.25
C ARG A 61 -27.57 -2.23 18.99
N ILE A 62 -28.46 -2.78 18.18
CA ILE A 62 -29.83 -2.31 18.02
C ILE A 62 -30.75 -3.29 18.74
N ALA A 63 -31.32 -2.86 19.88
CA ALA A 63 -32.33 -3.63 20.58
C ALA A 63 -33.72 -3.19 20.13
N VAL A 64 -34.42 -4.08 19.41
CA VAL A 64 -35.87 -3.98 19.18
C VAL A 64 -36.53 -5.08 20.00
N ASP A 65 -37.60 -4.76 20.75
CA ASP A 65 -38.27 -5.72 21.62
C ASP A 65 -38.58 -7.04 20.86
N LYS A 66 -37.92 -8.12 21.32
CA LYS A 66 -37.97 -9.53 20.88
C LYS A 66 -37.11 -10.01 19.72
N ALA A 67 -36.12 -9.24 19.24
CA ALA A 67 -35.01 -9.81 18.49
C ALA A 67 -33.79 -8.89 18.56
N THR A 68 -32.73 -9.33 19.25
CA THR A 68 -31.38 -8.78 19.05
C THR A 68 -30.88 -9.28 17.69
N ALA A 69 -30.70 -8.36 16.74
CA ALA A 69 -29.88 -8.62 15.57
C ALA A 69 -28.49 -8.08 15.89
N THR A 70 -27.51 -8.97 16.05
CA THR A 70 -26.11 -8.59 16.13
C THR A 70 -25.60 -8.46 14.71
N LEU A 71 -25.16 -7.25 14.32
CA LEU A 71 -24.29 -7.10 13.16
C LEU A 71 -22.88 -7.41 13.66
N ALA A 72 -22.40 -8.63 13.40
CA ALA A 72 -20.99 -8.94 13.64
C ALA A 72 -20.21 -8.38 12.44
N VAL A 73 -19.40 -7.36 12.69
CA VAL A 73 -18.22 -7.06 11.86
C VAL A 73 -17.14 -7.96 12.43
N THR A 74 -16.70 -8.94 11.67
CA THR A 74 -15.55 -9.78 12.05
C THR A 74 -14.32 -9.24 11.35
N ASN A 75 -13.23 -9.12 12.11
CA ASN A 75 -11.90 -8.94 11.55
C ASN A 75 -11.63 -10.03 10.51
N GLY A 76 -10.74 -9.71 9.58
CA GLY A 76 -10.03 -10.68 8.79
C GLY A 76 -9.31 -11.70 9.68
N SER A 77 -8.99 -12.82 9.07
CA SER A 77 -8.21 -13.89 9.65
C SER A 77 -7.35 -14.53 8.59
N GLU A 78 -6.23 -15.08 9.01
CA GLU A 78 -5.34 -15.92 8.23
C GLU A 78 -6.07 -17.13 7.61
N ILE A 79 -5.57 -17.57 6.46
CA ILE A 79 -6.08 -18.69 5.69
C ILE A 79 -4.97 -19.72 5.46
N GLY A 80 -4.82 -20.62 6.42
CA GLY A 80 -3.84 -21.68 6.34
C GLY A 80 -2.62 -21.33 7.18
N TYR A 81 -1.45 -21.61 6.62
CA TYR A 81 -0.13 -21.35 7.19
C TYR A 81 0.69 -20.63 6.13
N ASP A 82 1.76 -20.00 6.58
CA ASP A 82 2.77 -19.39 5.74
C ASP A 82 3.36 -20.42 4.78
N PHE A 83 3.70 -19.96 3.59
CA PHE A 83 4.23 -20.81 2.54
C PHE A 83 5.28 -20.08 1.72
N VAL A 84 6.35 -20.80 1.40
CA VAL A 84 7.43 -20.31 0.54
C VAL A 84 6.95 -20.23 -0.91
N LEU A 85 7.35 -19.17 -1.60
CA LEU A 85 7.06 -18.89 -3.00
C LEU A 85 8.26 -19.08 -3.90
N SER A 86 9.44 -18.64 -3.48
CA SER A 86 10.67 -18.74 -4.25
C SER A 86 11.44 -20.03 -3.98
N SER A 87 12.39 -20.30 -4.86
CA SER A 87 13.41 -21.33 -4.66
C SER A 87 14.71 -20.86 -5.30
N MET A 88 15.50 -20.08 -4.55
CA MET A 88 16.75 -19.51 -5.04
C MET A 88 17.93 -20.43 -4.71
N GLY A 89 18.63 -20.89 -5.74
CA GLY A 89 19.81 -21.73 -5.60
C GLY A 89 19.55 -23.06 -4.87
N PRO A 90 20.61 -23.70 -4.34
CA PRO A 90 20.48 -24.94 -3.59
C PRO A 90 19.94 -24.67 -2.17
N TYR A 91 18.73 -25.17 -1.88
CA TYR A 91 18.08 -25.11 -0.56
C TYR A 91 19.01 -25.13 0.67
N GLY A 92 18.85 -24.12 1.52
CA GLY A 92 19.58 -23.91 2.76
C GLY A 92 20.97 -23.32 2.53
N ASN A 93 21.16 -22.54 1.47
CA ASN A 93 22.43 -21.93 1.14
C ASN A 93 22.32 -20.41 1.05
N ALA A 94 22.68 -19.75 2.16
CA ALA A 94 22.73 -18.29 2.32
C ALA A 94 23.70 -17.51 1.44
N ASP A 95 24.26 -18.14 0.40
CA ASP A 95 24.90 -17.43 -0.70
C ASP A 95 23.87 -17.04 -1.79
N TYR A 96 22.63 -17.50 -1.67
CA TYR A 96 21.52 -17.25 -2.59
C TYR A 96 20.35 -16.72 -1.79
N ASP A 97 19.80 -15.58 -2.22
CA ASP A 97 18.73 -14.88 -1.51
C ASP A 97 17.62 -14.46 -2.47
N ALA A 98 16.42 -14.32 -1.92
CA ALA A 98 15.26 -13.73 -2.55
C ALA A 98 14.75 -12.57 -1.67
N LEU A 99 14.75 -11.36 -2.21
CA LEU A 99 14.52 -10.11 -1.47
C LEU A 99 13.50 -9.21 -2.18
N ASN A 100 12.96 -8.26 -1.41
CA ASN A 100 12.15 -7.13 -1.88
C ASN A 100 10.97 -7.56 -2.79
N PRO A 101 10.02 -8.35 -2.27
CA PRO A 101 8.91 -8.83 -3.07
C PRO A 101 7.90 -7.72 -3.37
N ALA A 102 7.36 -7.71 -4.58
CA ALA A 102 6.15 -6.95 -4.94
C ALA A 102 5.07 -7.88 -5.50
N VAL A 103 3.80 -7.47 -5.39
CA VAL A 103 2.67 -8.33 -5.75
C VAL A 103 1.52 -7.59 -6.44
N ALA A 104 1.05 -8.15 -7.55
CA ALA A 104 -0.12 -7.65 -8.28
C ALA A 104 -1.19 -8.72 -8.49
N TYR A 105 -2.46 -8.32 -8.35
CA TYR A 105 -3.60 -9.19 -8.60
C TYR A 105 -4.14 -9.09 -10.04
N ASN A 106 -4.19 -10.24 -10.72
CA ASN A 106 -4.87 -10.41 -12.00
C ASN A 106 -6.31 -10.91 -11.78
N SER A 107 -7.25 -10.00 -12.04
CA SER A 107 -8.68 -10.22 -11.86
C SER A 107 -9.35 -11.06 -12.94
N GLN A 108 -8.73 -11.28 -14.11
CA GLN A 108 -9.29 -12.11 -15.18
C GLN A 108 -9.03 -13.59 -14.96
N ASP A 109 -7.83 -13.95 -14.49
CA ASP A 109 -7.42 -15.34 -14.23
C ASP A 109 -7.46 -15.73 -12.75
N ASN A 110 -7.81 -14.79 -11.86
CA ASN A 110 -7.91 -14.98 -10.42
C ASN A 110 -6.60 -15.54 -9.84
N GLN A 111 -5.51 -14.85 -10.14
CA GLN A 111 -4.15 -15.19 -9.73
C GLN A 111 -3.39 -13.92 -9.33
N TYR A 112 -2.35 -14.08 -8.54
CA TYR A 112 -1.35 -13.07 -8.28
C TYR A 112 -0.10 -13.34 -9.13
N LEU A 113 0.63 -12.29 -9.47
CA LEU A 113 2.04 -12.37 -9.83
C LEU A 113 2.81 -11.75 -8.67
N VAL A 114 3.72 -12.52 -8.07
CA VAL A 114 4.69 -12.06 -7.08
C VAL A 114 6.03 -11.99 -7.79
N VAL A 115 6.75 -10.89 -7.63
CA VAL A 115 8.10 -10.66 -8.19
C VAL A 115 9.07 -10.31 -7.07
N TRP A 116 10.36 -10.58 -7.24
CA TRP A 116 11.40 -10.31 -6.24
C TRP A 116 12.77 -10.21 -6.92
N SER A 117 13.76 -9.60 -6.26
CA SER A 117 15.17 -9.70 -6.64
C SER A 117 15.76 -10.97 -6.06
N GLY A 118 16.52 -11.73 -6.85
CA GLY A 118 17.15 -12.94 -6.32
C GLY A 118 18.29 -13.48 -7.16
N SER A 119 19.19 -14.17 -6.47
CA SER A 119 20.33 -14.87 -7.07
C SER A 119 20.07 -16.37 -7.07
N ASP A 120 20.19 -17.04 -8.23
CA ASP A 120 19.85 -18.47 -8.37
C ASP A 120 21.04 -19.34 -8.83
N ASP A 121 21.61 -19.03 -10.00
CA ASP A 121 22.67 -19.83 -10.61
C ASP A 121 24.08 -19.32 -10.23
N ILE A 122 24.22 -18.03 -9.97
CA ILE A 122 25.46 -17.34 -9.65
C ILE A 122 25.26 -16.54 -8.36
N VAL A 123 26.13 -16.81 -7.38
CA VAL A 123 26.15 -16.10 -6.10
C VAL A 123 26.40 -14.62 -6.33
N GLY A 124 25.48 -13.78 -5.84
CA GLY A 124 25.56 -12.33 -5.93
C GLY A 124 25.27 -11.74 -7.32
N GLU A 125 24.68 -12.50 -8.24
CA GLU A 125 24.07 -11.95 -9.46
C GLU A 125 22.56 -11.88 -9.21
N TYR A 126 22.06 -10.71 -8.83
CA TYR A 126 20.64 -10.50 -8.58
C TYR A 126 19.90 -10.23 -9.88
N GLU A 127 18.83 -10.97 -10.10
CA GLU A 127 17.91 -10.76 -11.20
C GLU A 127 16.48 -10.72 -10.66
N ILE A 128 15.56 -10.12 -11.40
CA ILE A 128 14.14 -10.12 -11.09
C ILE A 128 13.53 -11.44 -11.50
N TRP A 129 12.91 -12.10 -10.54
CA TRP A 129 12.17 -13.35 -10.71
C TRP A 129 10.67 -13.14 -10.50
N GLY A 130 9.87 -14.12 -10.90
CA GLY A 130 8.44 -14.11 -10.65
C GLY A 130 7.83 -15.49 -10.40
N GLN A 131 6.79 -15.53 -9.57
CA GLN A 131 5.96 -16.69 -9.29
C GLN A 131 4.47 -16.32 -9.41
N ARG A 132 3.74 -17.08 -10.22
CA ARG A 132 2.27 -16.98 -10.29
C ARG A 132 1.63 -17.74 -9.14
N VAL A 133 0.61 -17.17 -8.50
CA VAL A 133 -0.07 -17.79 -7.35
C VAL A 133 -1.58 -17.79 -7.55
N ASN A 134 -2.23 -18.92 -7.34
CA ASN A 134 -3.69 -19.00 -7.41
C ASN A 134 -4.33 -18.21 -6.27
N ALA A 135 -5.11 -17.18 -6.59
CA ALA A 135 -5.63 -16.27 -5.56
C ALA A 135 -6.65 -16.91 -4.61
N ALA A 136 -7.33 -17.99 -5.05
CA ALA A 136 -8.30 -18.69 -4.22
C ALA A 136 -7.68 -19.74 -3.29
N THR A 137 -6.50 -20.27 -3.61
CA THR A 137 -5.90 -21.40 -2.88
C THR A 137 -4.51 -21.14 -2.33
N GLY A 138 -3.79 -20.11 -2.79
CA GLY A 138 -2.37 -19.88 -2.48
C GLY A 138 -1.43 -20.86 -3.17
N ALA A 139 -1.93 -21.68 -4.11
CA ALA A 139 -1.08 -22.65 -4.79
C ALA A 139 -0.26 -21.96 -5.87
N GLN A 140 1.05 -22.20 -5.89
CA GLN A 140 1.93 -21.80 -7.00
C GLN A 140 1.43 -22.39 -8.33
N ILE A 141 1.47 -21.59 -9.39
CA ILE A 141 1.06 -21.95 -10.75
C ILE A 141 2.31 -21.94 -11.63
N GLY A 142 2.83 -23.13 -11.94
CA GLY A 142 4.11 -23.25 -12.66
C GLY A 142 5.30 -23.22 -11.71
N ALA A 143 6.49 -23.00 -12.26
CA ALA A 143 7.71 -22.72 -11.50
C ALA A 143 7.96 -21.20 -11.48
N ASP A 144 8.95 -20.79 -10.70
CA ASP A 144 9.58 -19.48 -10.79
C ASP A 144 10.19 -19.27 -12.20
N PHE A 145 10.29 -18.01 -12.59
CA PHE A 145 10.86 -17.63 -13.89
C PHE A 145 11.56 -16.28 -13.80
N GLN A 146 12.74 -16.21 -14.42
CA GLN A 146 13.53 -14.99 -14.54
C GLN A 146 12.89 -14.00 -15.52
N ILE A 147 12.83 -12.72 -15.15
CA ILE A 147 12.20 -11.62 -15.88
C ILE A 147 13.25 -10.69 -16.50
N SER A 148 14.25 -10.30 -15.70
CA SER A 148 15.38 -9.46 -16.12
C SER A 148 16.58 -10.30 -16.59
N PHE A 149 17.48 -9.66 -17.33
CA PHE A 149 18.71 -10.26 -17.86
C PHE A 149 19.75 -9.14 -17.98
N MET A 150 20.35 -8.76 -16.84
CA MET A 150 21.27 -7.64 -16.72
C MET A 150 22.70 -8.02 -17.12
N GLY A 151 23.48 -7.00 -17.48
CA GLY A 151 24.87 -7.18 -17.91
C GLY A 151 25.16 -8.27 -18.96
N PRO A 152 26.44 -8.69 -19.04
CA PRO A 152 26.84 -9.96 -19.61
C PRO A 152 26.33 -11.13 -18.75
N ALA A 153 26.01 -12.26 -19.39
CA ALA A 153 25.57 -13.45 -18.66
C ALA A 153 26.64 -13.97 -17.68
N ASP A 154 26.18 -14.41 -16.51
CA ASP A 154 26.96 -14.98 -15.41
C ASP A 154 27.96 -13.96 -14.82
N ASP A 155 27.59 -12.68 -14.73
CA ASP A 155 28.46 -11.58 -14.31
C ASP A 155 27.85 -10.83 -13.10
N PRO A 156 28.27 -11.16 -11.86
CA PRO A 156 27.70 -10.60 -10.62
C PRO A 156 28.13 -9.16 -10.33
N ASP A 157 28.74 -8.48 -11.31
CA ASP A 157 28.99 -7.04 -11.27
C ASP A 157 27.78 -6.27 -11.90
N TYR A 158 26.66 -6.95 -12.17
CA TYR A 158 25.43 -6.37 -12.71
C TYR A 158 24.22 -7.02 -12.05
N ASP A 159 23.41 -6.21 -11.37
CA ASP A 159 22.31 -6.59 -10.52
C ASP A 159 21.00 -5.93 -10.96
N ALA A 160 19.89 -6.55 -10.57
CA ALA A 160 18.55 -6.01 -10.68
C ALA A 160 17.81 -6.14 -9.35
N GLU A 161 17.32 -5.01 -8.85
CA GLU A 161 16.81 -4.85 -7.49
C GLU A 161 15.47 -4.09 -7.48
N GLU A 162 14.84 -4.03 -6.30
CA GLU A 162 13.61 -3.25 -6.01
C GLU A 162 12.51 -3.36 -7.09
N PRO A 163 11.99 -4.58 -7.38
CA PRO A 163 10.97 -4.70 -8.39
C PRO A 163 9.61 -4.19 -7.91
N ASP A 164 8.86 -3.53 -8.78
CA ASP A 164 7.42 -3.27 -8.61
C ASP A 164 6.61 -3.80 -9.81
N VAL A 165 5.32 -4.07 -9.61
CA VAL A 165 4.46 -4.73 -10.60
C VAL A 165 3.04 -4.15 -10.66
N ALA A 166 2.61 -3.79 -11.87
CA ALA A 166 1.24 -3.36 -12.15
C ALA A 166 0.51 -4.29 -13.12
N TYR A 167 -0.74 -4.64 -12.80
CA TYR A 167 -1.60 -5.46 -13.68
C TYR A 167 -2.40 -4.61 -14.68
N ASN A 168 -2.20 -4.87 -15.98
CA ASN A 168 -2.98 -4.32 -17.07
C ASN A 168 -4.19 -5.19 -17.39
N SER A 169 -5.33 -4.75 -16.85
CA SER A 169 -6.61 -5.43 -17.02
C SER A 169 -7.21 -5.35 -18.42
N GLN A 170 -6.71 -4.52 -19.35
CA GLN A 170 -7.21 -4.50 -20.72
C GLN A 170 -6.54 -5.57 -21.60
N SER A 171 -5.26 -5.86 -21.36
CA SER A 171 -4.47 -6.81 -22.15
C SER A 171 -4.21 -8.14 -21.43
N ASN A 172 -4.61 -8.24 -20.17
CA ASN A 172 -4.38 -9.41 -19.31
C ASN A 172 -2.88 -9.75 -19.21
N GLU A 173 -2.10 -8.76 -18.85
CA GLU A 173 -0.65 -8.83 -18.71
C GLU A 173 -0.21 -7.92 -17.55
N TYR A 174 1.05 -8.04 -17.16
CA TYR A 174 1.69 -7.24 -16.13
C TYR A 174 2.79 -6.40 -16.75
N LEU A 175 3.07 -5.25 -16.16
CA LEU A 175 4.32 -4.53 -16.34
C LEU A 175 5.11 -4.66 -15.04
N VAL A 176 6.32 -5.19 -15.12
CA VAL A 176 7.28 -5.27 -14.02
C VAL A 176 8.36 -4.23 -14.27
N VAL A 177 8.68 -3.43 -13.27
CA VAL A 177 9.75 -2.42 -13.27
C VAL A 177 10.76 -2.75 -12.18
N TRP A 178 12.01 -2.30 -12.32
CA TRP A 178 13.09 -2.56 -11.35
C TRP A 178 14.26 -1.61 -11.58
N SER A 179 15.09 -1.39 -10.56
CA SER A 179 16.38 -0.69 -10.64
C SER A 179 17.46 -1.69 -11.06
N ALA A 180 18.36 -1.33 -11.97
CA ALA A 180 19.44 -2.22 -12.38
C ALA A 180 20.61 -1.49 -13.03
N ASP A 181 21.80 -2.02 -12.87
CA ASP A 181 22.96 -1.65 -13.66
C ASP A 181 23.16 -2.61 -14.84
N HIS A 182 23.15 -2.07 -16.06
CA HIS A 182 23.20 -2.89 -17.28
C HIS A 182 24.36 -2.52 -18.19
N TYR A 183 24.75 -1.25 -18.19
CA TYR A 183 25.72 -0.71 -19.14
C TYR A 183 27.11 -0.51 -18.51
N ALA A 184 27.16 -0.33 -17.20
CA ALA A 184 28.36 -0.32 -16.37
C ALA A 184 27.98 -0.69 -14.93
N ASP A 185 28.84 -1.46 -14.27
CA ASP A 185 28.80 -1.75 -12.83
C ASP A 185 28.58 -0.45 -12.03
N GLY A 186 27.52 -0.45 -11.23
CA GLY A 186 27.07 0.65 -10.38
C GLY A 186 26.36 1.81 -11.10
N GLU A 187 26.03 1.73 -12.39
CA GLU A 187 25.16 2.72 -13.08
C GLU A 187 23.71 2.23 -13.08
N PHE A 188 22.96 2.53 -12.02
CA PHE A 188 21.59 2.06 -11.85
C PHE A 188 20.60 2.89 -12.65
N GLU A 189 19.73 2.20 -13.36
CA GLU A 189 18.66 2.78 -14.15
C GLU A 189 17.40 1.94 -14.01
N ILE A 190 16.24 2.56 -14.20
CA ILE A 190 14.97 1.86 -14.18
C ILE A 190 14.77 1.13 -15.48
N PHE A 191 14.43 -0.15 -15.38
CA PHE A 191 14.03 -0.99 -16.50
C PHE A 191 12.58 -1.44 -16.35
N ALA A 192 12.00 -1.88 -17.46
CA ALA A 192 10.67 -2.47 -17.46
C ALA A 192 10.55 -3.62 -18.43
N ARG A 193 9.72 -4.60 -18.08
CA ARG A 193 9.34 -5.70 -18.96
C ARG A 193 7.89 -6.12 -18.77
N ARG A 194 7.25 -6.44 -19.90
CA ARG A 194 5.90 -6.98 -19.92
C ARG A 194 5.93 -8.49 -19.72
N VAL A 195 5.00 -8.99 -18.92
CA VAL A 195 4.82 -10.41 -18.63
C VAL A 195 3.35 -10.74 -18.89
N ASP A 196 3.05 -11.74 -19.71
CA ASP A 196 1.66 -12.11 -19.94
C ASP A 196 1.05 -12.85 -18.73
N ALA A 197 -0.26 -13.11 -18.78
CA ALA A 197 -0.92 -13.84 -17.71
C ALA A 197 -0.42 -15.27 -17.50
N ASP A 198 0.27 -15.86 -18.48
CA ASP A 198 0.86 -17.18 -18.35
C ASP A 198 2.30 -17.18 -17.80
N GLY A 199 2.90 -16.01 -17.62
CA GLY A 199 4.29 -15.84 -17.18
C GLY A 199 5.28 -15.76 -18.35
N ASP A 200 4.78 -15.72 -19.60
CA ASP A 200 5.66 -15.56 -20.76
C ASP A 200 6.10 -14.10 -20.89
N LEU A 201 7.41 -13.90 -21.10
CA LEU A 201 7.98 -12.57 -21.30
C LEU A 201 7.59 -11.99 -22.66
N LEU A 202 7.03 -10.77 -22.67
CA LEU A 202 6.57 -10.08 -23.87
C LEU A 202 7.56 -9.01 -24.30
N GLY A 203 8.09 -9.14 -25.52
CA GLY A 203 9.04 -8.18 -26.07
C GLY A 203 10.42 -8.22 -25.40
N SER A 204 11.20 -7.16 -25.63
CA SER A 204 12.47 -6.91 -24.92
C SER A 204 12.22 -6.02 -23.72
N MET A 205 13.13 -6.05 -22.73
CA MET A 205 13.18 -5.03 -21.69
C MET A 205 13.41 -3.63 -22.29
N ALA A 206 12.93 -2.60 -21.58
CA ALA A 206 13.09 -1.20 -21.94
C ALA A 206 13.77 -0.45 -20.79
N ARG A 207 14.82 0.34 -21.08
CA ARG A 207 15.40 1.31 -20.13
C ARG A 207 14.45 2.52 -20.02
N VAL A 208 13.81 2.67 -18.87
CA VAL A 208 12.78 3.65 -18.56
C VAL A 208 13.37 4.97 -18.11
N SER A 209 14.46 5.01 -17.37
CA SER A 209 15.15 6.24 -17.00
C SER A 209 16.38 6.50 -17.87
N VAL A 210 16.91 7.72 -17.79
CA VAL A 210 18.27 8.07 -18.20
C VAL A 210 18.74 9.17 -17.25
N MET A 211 19.58 8.83 -16.28
CA MET A 211 20.15 9.75 -15.29
C MET A 211 21.54 10.22 -15.74
N GLY A 212 21.79 11.51 -15.59
CA GLY A 212 23.07 12.13 -15.89
C GLY A 212 23.54 12.05 -17.35
N PRO A 213 24.81 12.42 -17.59
CA PRO A 213 25.36 12.55 -18.92
C PRO A 213 25.96 11.23 -19.43
N GLY A 214 25.12 10.31 -19.88
CA GLY A 214 25.55 9.11 -20.60
C GLY A 214 25.48 7.84 -19.75
N VAL A 215 26.62 7.22 -19.47
CA VAL A 215 26.75 6.08 -18.56
C VAL A 215 27.78 6.51 -17.53
N ASP A 216 27.33 6.92 -16.36
CA ASP A 216 28.13 7.52 -15.31
C ASP A 216 27.57 7.11 -13.93
N PRO A 217 28.24 6.19 -13.20
CA PRO A 217 27.83 5.67 -11.88
C PRO A 217 27.75 6.70 -10.73
N ASN A 218 27.74 8.00 -11.02
CA ASN A 218 27.39 9.03 -10.03
C ASN A 218 25.95 9.50 -10.19
N TYR A 219 25.26 9.06 -11.26
CA TYR A 219 23.89 9.46 -11.56
C TYR A 219 23.07 8.20 -11.76
N ASP A 220 22.28 7.89 -10.74
CA ASP A 220 21.55 6.62 -10.64
C ASP A 220 20.06 6.88 -10.45
N ALA A 221 19.26 5.87 -10.77
CA ALA A 221 17.84 5.82 -10.49
C ALA A 221 17.49 4.50 -9.77
N THR A 222 16.78 4.63 -8.65
CA THR A 222 16.44 3.55 -7.71
C THR A 222 14.96 3.58 -7.33
N ASP A 223 14.51 2.62 -6.53
CA ASP A 223 13.19 2.60 -5.89
C ASP A 223 12.00 2.89 -6.84
N PRO A 224 11.84 2.12 -7.94
CA PRO A 224 10.79 2.40 -8.89
C PRO A 224 9.42 1.92 -8.42
N ALA A 225 8.40 2.75 -8.62
CA ALA A 225 7.00 2.38 -8.45
C ALA A 225 6.20 2.54 -9.76
N VAL A 226 5.19 1.69 -9.97
CA VAL A 226 4.39 1.67 -11.22
C VAL A 226 2.88 1.60 -10.99
N ALA A 227 2.15 2.53 -11.61
CA ALA A 227 0.69 2.53 -11.63
C ALA A 227 0.12 2.35 -13.04
N TYR A 228 -0.90 1.48 -13.18
CA TYR A 228 -1.62 1.27 -14.44
C TYR A 228 -2.90 2.12 -14.53
N ASN A 229 -2.93 3.03 -15.51
CA ASN A 229 -4.14 3.79 -15.88
C ASN A 229 -5.01 2.97 -16.83
N SER A 230 -6.08 2.41 -16.24
CA SER A 230 -7.05 1.58 -16.94
C SER A 230 -7.99 2.33 -17.90
N ILE A 231 -8.03 3.67 -17.88
CA ILE A 231 -8.84 4.48 -18.80
C ILE A 231 -8.10 4.68 -20.12
N ASP A 232 -6.84 5.10 -20.06
CA ASP A 232 -6.03 5.41 -21.24
C ASP A 232 -5.16 4.25 -21.72
N ASN A 233 -5.11 3.16 -20.94
CA ASN A 233 -4.27 1.98 -21.19
C ASN A 233 -2.78 2.36 -21.26
N THR A 234 -2.34 3.07 -20.23
CA THR A 234 -0.97 3.58 -20.06
C THR A 234 -0.47 3.24 -18.66
N TYR A 235 0.84 3.36 -18.46
CA TYR A 235 1.47 3.26 -17.16
C TYR A 235 2.17 4.59 -16.84
N LEU A 236 2.22 4.93 -15.56
CA LEU A 236 3.16 5.89 -15.00
C LEU A 236 4.17 5.09 -14.17
N VAL A 237 5.46 5.24 -14.50
CA VAL A 237 6.58 4.73 -13.70
C VAL A 237 7.24 5.93 -13.06
N VAL A 238 7.50 5.87 -11.75
CA VAL A 238 8.22 6.89 -10.97
C VAL A 238 9.42 6.25 -10.29
N TRP A 239 10.42 7.05 -9.93
CA TRP A 239 11.67 6.63 -9.28
C TRP A 239 12.34 7.83 -8.62
N ASP A 240 13.18 7.62 -7.62
CA ASP A 240 14.12 8.65 -7.17
C ASP A 240 15.39 8.59 -8.04
N GLY A 241 16.00 9.74 -8.33
CA GLY A 241 17.22 9.72 -9.13
C GLY A 241 18.03 11.00 -9.10
N ASP A 242 19.34 10.82 -9.21
CA ASP A 242 20.35 11.88 -9.30
C ASP A 242 20.58 12.22 -10.77
N ASP A 243 20.48 13.49 -11.14
CA ASP A 243 20.65 13.92 -12.52
C ASP A 243 21.43 15.25 -12.58
N ASP A 244 22.19 15.46 -13.66
CA ASP A 244 22.88 16.74 -13.93
C ASP A 244 22.09 17.67 -14.88
N THR A 245 20.81 17.36 -15.10
CA THR A 245 19.96 18.12 -16.00
C THR A 245 19.66 19.51 -15.45
N GLY A 246 20.02 20.52 -16.23
CA GLY A 246 19.62 21.90 -15.98
C GLY A 246 20.49 22.58 -14.93
N ALA A 247 19.93 22.81 -13.74
CA ALA A 247 20.63 23.44 -12.61
C ALA A 247 20.90 22.46 -11.45
N LEU A 248 20.43 21.22 -11.57
CA LEU A 248 20.69 20.13 -10.63
C LEU A 248 22.18 19.79 -10.57
N VAL A 249 22.62 19.24 -9.44
CA VAL A 249 24.00 18.80 -9.20
C VAL A 249 24.05 17.38 -8.63
N ASP A 250 25.16 16.69 -8.86
CA ASP A 250 25.52 15.42 -8.19
C ASP A 250 25.24 15.47 -6.67
N GLY A 251 24.45 14.52 -6.20
CA GLY A 251 23.90 14.39 -4.85
C GLY A 251 22.53 15.04 -4.63
N GLU A 252 21.93 15.70 -5.63
CA GLU A 252 20.60 16.32 -5.54
C GLU A 252 19.55 15.42 -6.19
N PHE A 253 18.98 14.52 -5.37
CA PHE A 253 18.03 13.54 -5.87
C PHE A 253 16.60 14.07 -5.81
N GLU A 254 15.85 13.66 -6.82
CA GLU A 254 14.49 14.12 -7.05
C GLU A 254 13.64 12.95 -7.53
N ILE A 255 12.32 13.05 -7.34
CA ILE A 255 11.38 12.11 -7.91
C ILE A 255 11.19 12.43 -9.39
N TRP A 256 11.41 11.43 -10.22
CA TRP A 256 11.20 11.49 -11.66
C TRP A 256 10.05 10.58 -12.06
N GLY A 257 9.50 10.84 -13.24
CA GLY A 257 8.48 10.00 -13.83
C GLY A 257 8.60 9.88 -15.34
N ARG A 258 8.10 8.76 -15.87
CA ARG A 258 7.91 8.56 -17.30
C ARG A 258 6.66 7.75 -17.59
N ARG A 259 5.96 8.16 -18.65
CA ARG A 259 4.75 7.49 -19.12
C ARG A 259 5.04 6.49 -20.22
N LEU A 260 4.45 5.31 -20.06
CA LEU A 260 4.52 4.22 -21.02
C LEU A 260 3.15 3.92 -21.61
N ASN A 261 3.10 3.52 -22.88
CA ASN A 261 1.90 2.93 -23.43
C ASN A 261 1.74 1.45 -22.99
N ALA A 262 0.61 0.83 -23.32
CA ALA A 262 0.36 -0.59 -23.01
C ALA A 262 1.42 -1.57 -23.57
N SER A 263 2.22 -1.18 -24.55
CA SER A 263 3.31 -2.00 -25.09
C SER A 263 4.68 -1.71 -24.45
N ALA A 264 4.70 -0.96 -23.34
CA ALA A 264 5.90 -0.45 -22.65
C ALA A 264 6.77 0.48 -23.52
N GLU A 265 6.17 1.15 -24.52
CA GLU A 265 6.86 2.16 -25.30
C GLU A 265 6.72 3.54 -24.64
N MET A 266 7.82 4.30 -24.58
CA MET A 266 7.87 5.65 -24.01
C MET A 266 6.94 6.60 -24.77
N LEU A 267 5.99 7.21 -24.07
CA LEU A 267 5.05 8.18 -24.66
C LEU A 267 5.65 9.59 -24.75
N ALA A 268 6.55 9.93 -23.84
CA ALA A 268 7.21 11.24 -23.72
C ALA A 268 8.61 11.07 -23.11
N ALA A 269 9.33 12.19 -22.95
CA ALA A 269 10.54 12.22 -22.14
C ALA A 269 10.19 11.97 -20.66
N GLN A 270 11.19 11.61 -19.85
CA GLN A 270 11.03 11.69 -18.40
C GLN A 270 10.84 13.16 -17.96
N PHE A 271 10.26 13.34 -16.78
CA PHE A 271 10.03 14.65 -16.16
C PHE A 271 10.25 14.54 -14.66
N ARG A 272 10.77 15.60 -14.05
CA ARG A 272 10.88 15.77 -12.59
C ARG A 272 9.48 16.03 -12.03
N ILE A 273 9.18 15.47 -10.86
CA ILE A 273 7.89 15.55 -10.16
C ILE A 273 8.03 16.34 -8.86
N SER A 274 9.10 16.12 -8.10
CA SER A 274 9.35 16.85 -6.85
C SER A 274 10.11 18.16 -7.11
N ASP A 275 9.91 19.16 -6.27
CA ASP A 275 10.76 20.35 -6.14
C ASP A 275 11.05 20.62 -4.65
N MET A 276 11.88 19.79 -4.00
CA MET A 276 12.12 19.91 -2.55
C MET A 276 12.84 21.20 -2.15
N GLY A 277 13.59 21.80 -3.07
CA GLY A 277 14.44 22.95 -2.79
C GLY A 277 14.78 23.83 -3.98
N PRO A 278 15.63 24.85 -3.77
CA PRO A 278 16.27 25.53 -4.87
C PRO A 278 17.26 24.61 -5.58
N ASP A 279 17.18 24.54 -6.92
CA ASP A 279 18.14 23.76 -7.72
C ASP A 279 19.61 24.07 -7.38
N GLY A 280 20.43 23.02 -7.35
CA GLY A 280 21.88 23.05 -7.18
C GLY A 280 22.34 22.97 -5.72
N ASP A 281 21.51 22.42 -4.84
CA ASP A 281 21.77 22.26 -3.41
C ASP A 281 21.38 20.85 -2.95
N ALA A 282 22.37 19.98 -2.79
CA ALA A 282 22.21 18.58 -2.37
C ALA A 282 21.80 18.40 -0.89
N ASP A 283 21.60 19.50 -0.15
CA ASP A 283 20.95 19.45 1.16
C ASP A 283 19.41 19.25 1.02
N TYR A 284 18.86 19.27 -0.19
CA TYR A 284 17.43 19.01 -0.45
C TYR A 284 17.32 17.72 -1.26
N ASP A 285 16.44 16.82 -0.83
CA ASP A 285 16.41 15.47 -1.36
C ASP A 285 14.98 14.90 -1.33
N ALA A 286 14.64 14.02 -2.28
CA ALA A 286 13.40 13.26 -2.34
C ALA A 286 13.67 11.79 -2.72
N ARG A 287 13.14 10.85 -1.91
CA ARG A 287 13.40 9.40 -2.01
C ARG A 287 12.15 8.54 -1.90
N ASP A 288 12.31 7.26 -2.19
CA ASP A 288 11.34 6.19 -1.94
C ASP A 288 9.92 6.52 -2.42
N PRO A 289 9.72 6.79 -3.73
CA PRO A 289 8.42 7.18 -4.22
C PRO A 289 7.46 6.00 -4.33
N ASP A 290 6.18 6.23 -4.01
CA ASP A 290 5.08 5.33 -4.36
C ASP A 290 3.99 6.06 -5.15
N VAL A 291 3.24 5.34 -5.99
CA VAL A 291 2.23 5.91 -6.89
C VAL A 291 0.92 5.13 -6.92
N ALA A 292 -0.18 5.83 -6.64
CA ALA A 292 -1.54 5.26 -6.76
C ALA A 292 -2.32 5.87 -7.92
N TYR A 293 -2.94 5.01 -8.73
CA TYR A 293 -3.92 5.42 -9.75
C TYR A 293 -5.35 5.52 -9.19
N SER A 294 -6.02 6.64 -9.45
CA SER A 294 -7.37 6.93 -8.93
C SER A 294 -8.50 6.63 -9.90
N GLY A 295 -8.24 6.67 -11.21
CA GLY A 295 -9.28 6.65 -12.24
C GLY A 295 -10.22 7.86 -12.23
N VAL A 296 -9.86 8.94 -11.55
CA VAL A 296 -10.57 10.22 -11.56
C VAL A 296 -9.95 11.12 -12.61
N SER A 297 -10.76 11.57 -13.58
CA SER A 297 -10.25 12.42 -14.65
C SER A 297 -9.73 13.77 -14.16
N GLY A 298 -8.51 14.13 -14.54
CA GLY A 298 -7.77 15.33 -14.11
C GLY A 298 -7.10 15.21 -12.75
N TYR A 299 -7.06 14.00 -12.17
CA TYR A 299 -6.55 13.66 -10.84
C TYR A 299 -6.06 12.21 -10.81
N GLU A 300 -5.54 11.72 -11.94
CA GLU A 300 -5.35 10.30 -12.23
C GLU A 300 -4.33 9.64 -11.31
N TYR A 301 -3.30 10.36 -10.86
CA TYR A 301 -2.26 9.81 -10.00
C TYR A 301 -2.03 10.68 -8.78
N LEU A 302 -1.67 10.04 -7.66
CA LEU A 302 -0.97 10.66 -6.55
C LEU A 302 0.38 9.95 -6.44
N VAL A 303 1.45 10.73 -6.50
CA VAL A 303 2.82 10.29 -6.21
C VAL A 303 3.18 10.83 -4.83
N VAL A 304 3.72 9.99 -3.96
CA VAL A 304 4.21 10.33 -2.61
C VAL A 304 5.66 9.92 -2.47
N TRP A 305 6.42 10.59 -1.60
CA TRP A 305 7.85 10.34 -1.36
C TRP A 305 8.25 10.86 0.01
N GLU A 306 9.36 10.40 0.56
CA GLU A 306 10.02 11.06 1.69
C GLU A 306 10.90 12.20 1.17
N GLY A 307 10.95 13.33 1.87
CA GLY A 307 11.71 14.47 1.39
C GLY A 307 12.20 15.44 2.44
N ASP A 308 13.44 15.89 2.24
CA ASP A 308 14.08 16.98 2.97
C ASP A 308 13.93 18.27 2.16
N SER A 309 12.90 19.06 2.50
CA SER A 309 12.66 20.34 1.81
C SER A 309 13.39 21.51 2.44
N ASN A 310 13.96 21.39 3.65
CA ASN A 310 14.70 22.47 4.31
C ASN A 310 14.01 23.87 4.34
N THR A 311 12.69 23.93 4.15
CA THR A 311 11.94 25.17 3.91
C THR A 311 11.06 25.59 5.09
N GLY A 312 10.90 26.90 5.26
CA GLY A 312 9.95 27.45 6.22
C GLY A 312 10.37 27.23 7.67
N LEU A 313 9.70 26.28 8.34
CA LEU A 313 10.00 25.89 9.73
C LEU A 313 10.82 24.59 9.81
N LEU A 314 10.97 23.88 8.69
CA LEU A 314 11.71 22.61 8.64
C LEU A 314 13.22 22.88 8.67
N ALA A 315 13.94 21.94 9.26
CA ALA A 315 15.40 21.90 9.38
C ALA A 315 15.99 20.92 8.34
N ASN A 316 17.33 20.89 8.27
CA ASN A 316 18.07 19.97 7.40
C ASN A 316 18.13 18.60 8.04
N ASN A 317 17.91 17.56 7.25
CA ASN A 317 17.66 16.18 7.65
C ASN A 317 16.40 16.04 8.50
N GLU A 318 15.36 16.84 8.25
CA GLU A 318 14.02 16.62 8.81
C GLU A 318 13.14 16.08 7.67
N PHE A 319 13.09 14.75 7.56
CA PHE A 319 12.37 14.07 6.49
C PHE A 319 10.88 13.99 6.80
N GLU A 320 10.08 14.33 5.80
CA GLU A 320 8.64 14.28 5.89
C GLU A 320 8.08 13.64 4.62
N ILE A 321 6.87 13.09 4.70
CA ILE A 321 6.19 12.59 3.51
C ILE A 321 5.60 13.77 2.75
N TRP A 322 5.92 13.83 1.47
CA TRP A 322 5.39 14.80 0.51
C TRP A 322 4.59 14.09 -0.57
N GLY A 323 3.87 14.86 -1.36
CA GLY A 323 3.25 14.33 -2.55
C GLY A 323 2.88 15.38 -3.58
N GLN A 324 2.62 14.88 -4.79
CA GLN A 324 2.17 15.65 -5.93
C GLN A 324 1.10 14.87 -6.69
N GLN A 325 0.01 15.57 -7.03
CA GLN A 325 -1.07 15.01 -7.81
C GLN A 325 -0.84 15.27 -9.29
N LEU A 326 -1.05 14.26 -10.14
CA LEU A 326 -0.79 14.33 -11.58
C LEU A 326 -2.05 14.00 -12.40
N GLU A 327 -2.21 14.68 -13.54
CA GLU A 327 -3.18 14.33 -14.57
C GLU A 327 -2.71 13.10 -15.39
N ALA A 328 -3.60 12.56 -16.22
CA ALA A 328 -3.33 11.42 -17.09
C ALA A 328 -2.09 11.60 -17.98
N ASP A 329 -1.75 12.84 -18.35
CA ASP A 329 -0.62 13.17 -19.19
C ASP A 329 0.72 13.38 -18.45
N GLY A 330 0.69 13.34 -17.11
CA GLY A 330 1.83 13.60 -16.23
C GLY A 330 1.92 15.06 -15.80
N ASP A 331 1.02 15.94 -16.26
CA ASP A 331 1.00 17.33 -15.82
C ASP A 331 0.56 17.42 -14.35
N GLU A 332 1.26 18.24 -13.56
CA GLU A 332 0.93 18.49 -12.16
C GLU A 332 -0.37 19.26 -11.98
N THR A 333 -1.11 18.91 -10.95
CA THR A 333 -2.35 19.59 -10.54
C THR A 333 -2.37 19.82 -9.03
N GLY A 334 -3.07 20.88 -8.61
CA GLY A 334 -3.15 21.24 -7.20
C GLY A 334 -1.98 22.11 -6.72
N THR A 335 -1.57 21.89 -5.47
CA THR A 335 -0.41 22.55 -4.86
C THR A 335 0.85 21.83 -5.33
N ASN A 336 1.86 22.58 -5.80
CA ASN A 336 3.21 22.07 -6.06
C ASN A 336 3.77 21.60 -4.73
N ASP A 337 4.03 20.30 -4.63
CA ASP A 337 4.54 19.58 -3.46
C ASP A 337 3.86 19.98 -2.15
N PHE A 338 3.01 19.09 -1.65
CA PHE A 338 2.37 19.28 -0.36
C PHE A 338 2.89 18.24 0.63
N ARG A 339 3.30 18.73 1.80
CA ARG A 339 3.62 17.89 2.96
C ARG A 339 2.34 17.16 3.41
N ILE A 340 2.50 15.89 3.76
CA ILE A 340 1.43 14.95 4.15
C ILE A 340 1.55 14.58 5.63
N SER A 341 2.77 14.39 6.13
CA SER A 341 3.04 14.06 7.53
C SER A 341 3.44 15.29 8.34
N ASP A 342 3.25 15.24 9.65
CA ASP A 342 3.88 16.16 10.60
C ASP A 342 4.48 15.36 11.78
N MET A 343 5.72 14.87 11.67
CA MET A 343 6.40 14.18 12.79
C MET A 343 6.96 15.22 13.76
N GLY A 344 6.48 15.19 15.01
CA GLY A 344 6.94 16.08 16.06
C GLY A 344 6.64 17.57 15.86
N GLU A 345 7.48 18.42 16.45
CA GLU A 345 7.43 19.87 16.21
C GLU A 345 8.35 20.23 15.04
N SER A 346 7.84 20.98 14.05
CA SER A 346 8.66 21.41 12.91
C SER A 346 9.99 22.06 13.34
N GLY A 347 11.07 21.66 12.70
CA GLY A 347 12.44 22.08 12.97
C GLY A 347 13.24 21.11 13.84
N ASP A 348 12.71 19.91 14.10
CA ASP A 348 13.35 18.85 14.89
C ASP A 348 13.82 17.70 13.97
N ALA A 349 15.02 17.84 13.42
CA ALA A 349 15.67 16.86 12.53
C ALA A 349 16.08 15.54 13.21
N ASP A 350 15.59 15.29 14.42
CA ASP A 350 15.71 14.00 15.11
C ASP A 350 14.42 13.17 14.96
N LEU A 351 13.38 13.71 14.29
CA LEU A 351 12.07 13.10 14.07
C LEU A 351 11.73 13.17 12.57
N ASP A 352 11.51 12.02 11.96
CA ASP A 352 11.44 11.80 10.53
C ASP A 352 10.19 10.95 10.17
N ALA A 353 9.73 11.10 8.93
CA ALA A 353 8.82 10.19 8.28
C ALA A 353 9.43 9.66 6.98
N LEU A 354 9.45 8.34 6.84
CA LEU A 354 10.19 7.61 5.82
C LEU A 354 9.33 6.52 5.15
N ASN A 355 9.80 5.97 4.03
CA ASN A 355 9.25 4.77 3.38
C ASN A 355 7.71 4.80 3.18
N PRO A 356 7.17 5.78 2.41
CA PRO A 356 5.72 5.91 2.26
C PRO A 356 5.11 4.87 1.30
N ALA A 357 3.88 4.47 1.58
CA ALA A 357 3.05 3.69 0.66
C ALA A 357 1.64 4.28 0.53
N VAL A 358 1.04 4.18 -0.66
CA VAL A 358 -0.25 4.81 -1.00
C VAL A 358 -1.24 3.87 -1.68
N ALA A 359 -2.48 3.85 -1.18
CA ALA A 359 -3.58 3.13 -1.82
C ALA A 359 -4.80 4.03 -2.06
N TYR A 360 -5.46 3.83 -3.21
CA TYR A 360 -6.68 4.55 -3.56
C TYR A 360 -7.97 3.80 -3.19
N ASN A 361 -8.81 4.43 -2.38
CA ASN A 361 -10.20 4.04 -2.12
C ASN A 361 -11.14 4.61 -3.19
N SER A 362 -11.50 3.74 -4.12
CA SER A 362 -12.43 4.04 -5.22
C SER A 362 -13.90 4.16 -4.80
N THR A 363 -14.28 3.75 -3.58
CA THR A 363 -15.65 3.88 -3.07
C THR A 363 -15.94 5.30 -2.57
N ASP A 364 -15.00 5.88 -1.82
CA ASP A 364 -15.16 7.20 -1.20
C ASP A 364 -14.34 8.31 -1.85
N TYR A 365 -13.59 8.01 -2.92
CA TYR A 365 -12.71 8.92 -3.62
C TYR A 365 -11.65 9.52 -2.70
N GLN A 366 -10.85 8.66 -2.09
CA GLN A 366 -9.85 9.03 -1.08
C GLN A 366 -8.57 8.23 -1.28
N TYR A 367 -7.45 8.77 -0.84
CA TYR A 367 -6.22 8.01 -0.65
C TYR A 367 -6.02 7.71 0.83
N LEU A 368 -5.31 6.62 1.12
CA LEU A 368 -4.61 6.42 2.37
C LEU A 368 -3.12 6.38 2.04
N VAL A 369 -2.36 7.28 2.66
CA VAL A 369 -0.89 7.27 2.67
C VAL A 369 -0.46 6.78 4.05
N VAL A 370 0.48 5.85 4.11
CA VAL A 370 1.08 5.32 5.34
C VAL A 370 2.59 5.43 5.23
N TRP A 371 3.28 5.51 6.36
CA TRP A 371 4.74 5.67 6.45
C TRP A 371 5.22 5.17 7.80
N GLU A 372 6.52 4.90 7.91
CA GLU A 372 7.18 4.75 9.21
C GLU A 372 7.64 6.12 9.70
N GLY A 373 7.51 6.41 10.98
CA GLY A 373 8.02 7.66 11.54
C GLY A 373 8.16 7.62 13.05
N ASP A 374 8.91 8.58 13.57
CA ASP A 374 9.18 8.72 14.99
C ASP A 374 8.67 10.08 15.52
N ASP A 375 7.43 10.11 16.02
CA ASP A 375 6.72 11.36 16.38
C ASP A 375 7.10 11.92 17.77
N TYR A 376 7.66 11.09 18.66
CA TYR A 376 7.91 11.45 20.07
C TYR A 376 9.33 11.21 20.56
N THR A 377 9.98 10.16 20.05
CA THR A 377 11.29 9.70 20.49
C THR A 377 12.12 9.40 19.27
N ALA A 378 13.22 10.12 19.08
CA ALA A 378 14.14 9.87 17.98
C ALA A 378 14.57 8.38 17.90
N ASN A 379 14.53 7.81 16.70
CA ASN A 379 14.80 6.40 16.41
C ASN A 379 13.85 5.43 17.16
N GLU A 380 12.58 5.78 17.28
CA GLU A 380 11.49 4.87 17.68
C GLU A 380 10.44 4.92 16.59
N PHE A 381 10.55 4.03 15.60
CA PHE A 381 9.66 4.05 14.46
C PHE A 381 8.36 3.31 14.74
N ASP A 382 7.26 3.96 14.41
CA ASP A 382 5.93 3.37 14.36
C ASP A 382 5.30 3.66 12.98
N ILE A 383 4.27 2.92 12.61
CA ILE A 383 3.49 3.17 11.40
C ILE A 383 2.43 4.24 11.67
N PHE A 384 2.44 5.27 10.84
CA PHE A 384 1.44 6.33 10.81
C PHE A 384 0.67 6.32 9.50
N GLY A 385 -0.38 7.12 9.43
CA GLY A 385 -1.06 7.35 8.18
C GLY A 385 -1.92 8.59 8.14
N GLN A 386 -2.18 9.03 6.93
CA GLN A 386 -3.03 10.17 6.63
C GLN A 386 -3.95 9.86 5.46
N ARG A 387 -5.23 10.22 5.65
CA ARG A 387 -6.23 10.09 4.59
C ARG A 387 -6.32 11.39 3.82
N LEU A 388 -6.35 11.29 2.51
CA LEU A 388 -6.40 12.46 1.62
C LEU A 388 -7.64 12.40 0.72
N ASN A 389 -8.18 13.56 0.39
CA ASN A 389 -9.28 13.67 -0.56
C ASN A 389 -8.79 13.42 -2.00
N GLY A 390 -9.46 12.55 -2.76
CA GLY A 390 -9.03 12.18 -4.10
C GLY A 390 -9.11 13.29 -5.18
N TYR A 391 -9.69 14.46 -4.89
CA TYR A 391 -9.77 15.57 -5.85
C TYR A 391 -8.77 16.71 -5.60
N ASN A 392 -8.25 16.83 -4.38
CA ASN A 392 -7.40 17.98 -4.05
C ASN A 392 -6.37 17.68 -2.96
N CYS A 393 -6.25 16.41 -2.58
CA CYS A 393 -5.33 15.92 -1.57
C CYS A 393 -5.44 16.62 -0.20
N ASN A 394 -6.55 17.31 0.08
CA ASN A 394 -6.78 17.85 1.41
C ASN A 394 -6.89 16.70 2.41
N GLU A 395 -6.18 16.82 3.54
CA GLU A 395 -6.26 15.90 4.66
C GLU A 395 -7.68 15.71 5.20
N MET A 396 -7.95 14.47 5.62
CA MET A 396 -9.24 14.03 6.10
C MET A 396 -9.12 13.21 7.39
N GLY A 397 -9.51 13.79 8.52
CA GLY A 397 -9.57 13.07 9.79
C GLY A 397 -8.67 13.68 10.84
N ALA A 398 -8.07 12.83 11.66
CA ALA A 398 -6.94 13.24 12.50
C ALA A 398 -5.73 13.47 11.59
N ASN A 399 -4.90 14.46 11.97
CA ASN A 399 -3.52 14.56 11.51
C ASN A 399 -2.81 13.29 11.99
N ASP A 400 -2.11 12.61 11.09
CA ASP A 400 -1.14 11.55 11.38
C ASP A 400 -1.65 10.57 12.44
N PHE A 401 -2.59 9.73 12.04
CA PHE A 401 -3.10 8.75 12.98
C PHE A 401 -2.14 7.57 13.10
N HIS A 402 -1.79 7.28 14.34
CA HIS A 402 -0.96 6.14 14.72
C HIS A 402 -1.65 4.81 14.42
N LEU A 403 -0.95 3.90 13.74
CA LEU A 403 -1.44 2.58 13.33
C LEU A 403 -0.81 1.46 14.15
N SER A 404 0.53 1.35 14.20
CA SER A 404 1.21 0.37 15.05
C SER A 404 1.24 0.84 16.50
N HIS A 405 1.52 -0.07 17.43
CA HIS A 405 1.79 0.26 18.83
C HIS A 405 2.92 -0.64 19.31
N VAL A 406 4.14 -0.37 18.85
CA VAL A 406 5.27 -1.25 19.11
C VAL A 406 5.78 -1.07 20.55
N GLY A 407 5.96 -2.19 21.26
CA GLY A 407 6.50 -2.18 22.62
C GLY A 407 5.57 -1.54 23.68
N SER A 408 6.15 -1.19 24.84
CA SER A 408 5.38 -0.65 25.98
C SER A 408 5.81 0.77 26.37
N GLY A 409 5.26 1.77 25.69
CA GLY A 409 5.63 3.19 25.88
C GLY A 409 6.97 3.52 25.19
N PRO A 410 7.50 4.76 25.35
CA PRO A 410 8.63 5.27 24.59
C PRO A 410 9.87 4.42 24.86
N ASN A 411 10.08 3.42 24.02
CA ASN A 411 11.14 2.43 24.15
C ASN A 411 11.61 2.10 22.73
N GLY A 412 12.47 2.96 22.18
CA GLY A 412 13.15 2.74 20.89
C GLY A 412 14.18 1.60 20.92
N ASP A 413 13.85 0.50 21.60
CA ASP A 413 14.48 -0.80 21.36
C ASP A 413 13.67 -1.60 20.32
N TYR A 414 12.46 -1.14 19.95
CA TYR A 414 11.57 -1.82 19.02
C TYR A 414 11.03 -0.83 17.99
N ASP A 415 10.90 -1.28 16.75
CA ASP A 415 10.55 -0.48 15.59
C ASP A 415 9.53 -1.19 14.69
N ALA A 416 8.64 -0.40 14.10
CA ALA A 416 7.74 -0.79 13.02
C ALA A 416 8.18 -0.09 11.73
N LEU A 417 8.50 -0.87 10.70
CA LEU A 417 9.17 -0.39 9.49
C LEU A 417 8.50 -0.92 8.20
N ASN A 418 8.86 -0.32 7.06
CA ASN A 418 8.52 -0.77 5.70
C ASN A 418 7.03 -1.06 5.50
N PRO A 419 6.13 -0.07 5.68
CA PRO A 419 4.70 -0.31 5.55
C PRO A 419 4.27 -0.50 4.09
N ALA A 420 3.31 -1.39 3.86
CA ALA A 420 2.61 -1.54 2.59
C ALA A 420 1.09 -1.54 2.80
N VAL A 421 0.33 -1.06 1.80
CA VAL A 421 -1.12 -0.89 1.94
C VAL A 421 -1.91 -1.36 0.72
N ALA A 422 -3.00 -2.10 0.95
CA ALA A 422 -3.93 -2.50 -0.08
C ALA A 422 -5.39 -2.18 0.26
N TYR A 423 -6.15 -1.70 -0.73
CA TYR A 423 -7.57 -1.37 -0.58
C TYR A 423 -8.52 -2.54 -0.91
N ASP A 424 -9.39 -2.87 0.04
CA ASP A 424 -10.53 -3.77 -0.13
C ASP A 424 -11.81 -2.98 -0.43
N GLN A 425 -12.14 -2.94 -1.72
CA GLN A 425 -13.37 -2.33 -2.24
C GLN A 425 -14.67 -3.03 -1.83
N TYR A 426 -14.62 -4.30 -1.40
CA TYR A 426 -15.82 -5.05 -1.00
C TYR A 426 -16.27 -4.64 0.40
N ASN A 427 -15.34 -4.48 1.33
CA ASN A 427 -15.64 -4.05 2.70
C ASN A 427 -15.52 -2.54 2.93
N ASN A 428 -14.84 -1.84 2.02
CA ASN A 428 -14.39 -0.45 2.18
C ASN A 428 -13.44 -0.31 3.37
N GLU A 429 -12.39 -1.13 3.32
CA GLU A 429 -11.35 -1.24 4.34
C GLU A 429 -9.98 -1.26 3.63
N TYR A 430 -8.93 -0.87 4.32
CA TYR A 430 -7.55 -1.13 3.90
C TYR A 430 -6.99 -2.26 4.77
N LEU A 431 -6.00 -2.98 4.26
CA LEU A 431 -5.06 -3.72 5.09
C LEU A 431 -3.72 -3.01 4.95
N VAL A 432 -3.19 -2.53 6.08
CA VAL A 432 -1.83 -2.01 6.21
C VAL A 432 -1.00 -3.11 6.85
N VAL A 433 0.16 -3.41 6.28
CA VAL A 433 1.13 -4.39 6.80
C VAL A 433 2.48 -3.72 6.97
N TRP A 434 3.30 -4.21 7.90
CA TRP A 434 4.63 -3.69 8.21
C TRP A 434 5.50 -4.78 8.83
N GLN A 435 6.81 -4.57 8.91
CA GLN A 435 7.70 -5.42 9.72
C GLN A 435 7.87 -4.80 11.11
N ASP A 436 7.93 -5.62 12.14
CA ASP A 436 7.91 -5.19 13.55
C ASP A 436 8.70 -6.16 14.41
N ASP A 437 9.53 -5.67 15.33
CA ASP A 437 10.36 -6.49 16.21
C ASP A 437 9.89 -6.55 17.68
N GLU A 438 8.60 -6.30 17.96
CA GLU A 438 8.07 -6.29 19.34
C GLU A 438 8.24 -7.61 20.13
N LEU A 439 8.58 -8.71 19.46
CA LEU A 439 8.80 -10.03 20.06
C LEU A 439 10.24 -10.25 20.56
N GLY A 440 11.18 -9.45 20.06
CA GLY A 440 12.59 -9.50 20.40
C GLY A 440 13.37 -8.47 19.58
N VAL A 441 14.31 -7.76 20.20
CA VAL A 441 15.10 -6.74 19.49
C VAL A 441 15.75 -7.32 18.24
N ALA A 442 15.52 -6.69 17.09
CA ALA A 442 15.95 -7.12 15.75
C ALA A 442 15.39 -8.47 15.25
N GLU A 443 14.34 -8.98 15.88
CA GLU A 443 13.57 -10.14 15.44
C GLU A 443 12.29 -9.67 14.73
N PHE A 444 12.43 -9.27 13.46
CA PHE A 444 11.30 -8.74 12.71
C PHE A 444 10.33 -9.84 12.30
N GLU A 445 9.04 -9.57 12.49
CA GLU A 445 7.92 -10.32 11.96
C GLU A 445 7.00 -9.39 11.18
N ILE A 446 6.19 -9.92 10.27
CA ILE A 446 5.19 -9.15 9.53
C ILE A 446 3.92 -9.05 10.37
N TRP A 447 3.44 -7.84 10.53
CA TRP A 447 2.18 -7.51 11.20
C TRP A 447 1.23 -6.83 10.25
N GLY A 448 -0.03 -6.73 10.65
CA GLY A 448 -0.99 -5.94 9.90
C GLY A 448 -2.22 -5.52 10.70
N GLN A 449 -2.78 -4.39 10.26
CA GLN A 449 -3.98 -3.77 10.81
C GLN A 449 -4.96 -3.47 9.68
N GLN A 450 -6.19 -3.98 9.83
CA GLN A 450 -7.29 -3.58 8.97
C GLN A 450 -7.76 -2.16 9.35
N VAL A 451 -7.94 -1.27 8.39
CA VAL A 451 -8.31 0.12 8.64
C VAL A 451 -9.63 0.44 7.95
N ASN A 452 -10.57 1.03 8.67
CA ASN A 452 -11.83 1.48 8.09
C ASN A 452 -11.55 2.63 7.10
N ALA A 453 -11.81 2.42 5.81
CA ALA A 453 -11.38 3.37 4.78
C ALA A 453 -12.11 4.72 4.87
N ALA A 454 -13.32 4.75 5.44
CA ALA A 454 -14.11 5.96 5.59
C ALA A 454 -13.73 6.80 6.82
N THR A 455 -13.04 6.22 7.81
CA THR A 455 -12.71 6.92 9.06
C THR A 455 -11.23 6.91 9.43
N GLY A 456 -10.40 6.03 8.86
CA GLY A 456 -9.02 5.80 9.30
C GLY A 456 -8.92 5.04 10.62
N ALA A 457 -10.03 4.47 11.12
CA ALA A 457 -10.02 3.79 12.41
C ALA A 457 -9.61 2.33 12.25
N ALA A 458 -8.73 1.85 13.13
CA ALA A 458 -8.40 0.43 13.25
C ALA A 458 -9.67 -0.43 13.40
N VAL A 459 -9.73 -1.51 12.64
CA VAL A 459 -10.76 -2.56 12.69
C VAL A 459 -10.12 -3.77 13.35
N GLY A 460 -10.37 -3.92 14.65
CA GLY A 460 -9.84 -5.05 15.40
C GLY A 460 -8.58 -4.70 16.19
N ILE A 461 -7.60 -5.61 16.14
CA ILE A 461 -6.28 -5.49 16.74
C ILE A 461 -5.24 -5.82 15.67
N ASP A 462 -4.01 -5.37 15.89
CA ASP A 462 -2.86 -5.78 15.11
C ASP A 462 -2.71 -7.30 15.14
N THR A 463 -2.38 -7.87 14.00
CA THR A 463 -2.29 -9.31 13.80
C THR A 463 -0.93 -9.63 13.21
N ARG A 464 -0.14 -10.44 13.92
CA ARG A 464 1.05 -11.08 13.35
C ARG A 464 0.63 -12.01 12.21
N LEU A 465 1.28 -11.85 11.06
CA LEU A 465 0.99 -12.52 9.80
C LEU A 465 2.05 -13.55 9.40
N SER A 466 3.27 -13.44 9.96
CA SER A 466 4.35 -14.40 9.75
C SER A 466 4.73 -15.13 11.04
N ASP A 467 5.19 -16.37 10.90
CA ASP A 467 5.71 -17.23 11.96
C ASP A 467 7.11 -17.71 11.54
N MET A 468 8.10 -16.81 11.66
CA MET A 468 9.50 -17.06 11.35
C MET A 468 10.22 -17.54 12.61
N GLY A 469 10.21 -18.85 12.84
CA GLY A 469 10.94 -19.44 13.96
C GLY A 469 10.39 -19.11 15.35
N PRO A 470 11.16 -19.40 16.42
CA PRO A 470 10.72 -19.21 17.80
C PRO A 470 10.89 -17.76 18.29
N ASP A 471 9.85 -17.20 18.92
CA ASP A 471 9.91 -15.88 19.57
C ASP A 471 11.17 -15.66 20.46
N GLY A 472 11.81 -14.52 20.29
CA GLY A 472 13.03 -14.06 20.95
C GLY A 472 14.33 -14.43 20.21
N ASP A 473 14.27 -14.85 18.95
CA ASP A 473 15.40 -15.36 18.18
C ASP A 473 15.65 -14.58 16.88
N ALA A 474 16.41 -13.49 16.97
CA ALA A 474 16.75 -12.58 15.88
C ALA A 474 17.52 -13.20 14.69
N ASP A 475 17.86 -14.50 14.75
CA ASP A 475 18.37 -15.25 13.61
C ASP A 475 17.22 -15.69 12.65
N HIS A 476 15.96 -15.47 13.01
CA HIS A 476 14.79 -15.64 12.14
C HIS A 476 14.10 -14.31 11.96
N ILE A 477 13.96 -13.85 10.72
CA ILE A 477 13.36 -12.55 10.44
C ILE A 477 12.47 -12.60 9.20
N ALA A 478 11.46 -11.74 9.19
CA ALA A 478 10.66 -11.38 8.03
C ALA A 478 10.76 -9.87 7.79
N GLN A 479 10.98 -9.47 6.54
CA GLN A 479 11.19 -8.08 6.17
C GLN A 479 10.58 -7.73 4.80
N THR A 480 10.47 -6.43 4.55
CA THR A 480 10.01 -5.84 3.28
C THR A 480 8.68 -6.41 2.79
N PRO A 481 7.59 -6.26 3.56
CA PRO A 481 6.32 -6.83 3.20
C PRO A 481 5.66 -6.10 2.01
N ALA A 482 4.97 -6.85 1.15
CA ALA A 482 4.06 -6.31 0.15
C ALA A 482 2.69 -6.96 0.23
N VAL A 483 1.65 -6.27 -0.25
CA VAL A 483 0.26 -6.73 -0.11
C VAL A 483 -0.61 -6.42 -1.32
N ALA A 484 -1.40 -7.40 -1.76
CA ALA A 484 -2.41 -7.20 -2.81
C ALA A 484 -3.77 -7.83 -2.49
N TYR A 485 -4.84 -7.08 -2.77
CA TYR A 485 -6.22 -7.54 -2.59
C TYR A 485 -6.76 -8.23 -3.86
N SER A 486 -7.29 -9.45 -3.72
CA SER A 486 -7.87 -10.27 -4.81
C SER A 486 -9.25 -9.82 -5.31
N GLY A 487 -9.74 -8.66 -4.89
CA GLY A 487 -11.09 -8.23 -5.23
C GLY A 487 -12.19 -9.08 -4.59
N ALA A 488 -13.42 -8.77 -4.96
CA ALA A 488 -14.61 -9.39 -4.37
C ALA A 488 -14.79 -10.89 -4.74
N SER A 489 -14.00 -11.45 -5.67
CA SER A 489 -14.10 -12.87 -6.06
C SER A 489 -13.69 -13.79 -4.92
N ASN A 490 -12.59 -13.48 -4.23
CA ASN A 490 -12.14 -14.24 -3.06
C ASN A 490 -12.30 -13.46 -1.75
N ASN A 491 -12.30 -12.12 -1.80
CA ASN A 491 -12.27 -11.25 -0.62
C ASN A 491 -11.08 -11.57 0.30
N GLN A 492 -9.89 -11.59 -0.29
CA GLN A 492 -8.65 -12.01 0.37
C GLN A 492 -7.50 -11.11 -0.05
N TYR A 493 -6.53 -10.97 0.83
CA TYR A 493 -5.22 -10.42 0.58
C TYR A 493 -4.21 -11.55 0.45
N LEU A 494 -3.20 -11.32 -0.38
CA LEU A 494 -1.93 -12.04 -0.32
C LEU A 494 -0.91 -11.04 0.22
N VAL A 495 -0.27 -11.40 1.33
CA VAL A 495 0.83 -10.67 1.93
C VAL A 495 2.08 -11.48 1.67
N THR A 496 3.15 -10.86 1.19
CA THR A 496 4.43 -11.48 0.83
C THR A 496 5.56 -10.76 1.54
N TRP A 497 6.66 -11.45 1.86
CA TRP A 497 7.83 -10.86 2.51
C TRP A 497 9.08 -11.69 2.22
N SER A 498 10.25 -11.09 2.42
CA SER A 498 11.53 -11.80 2.42
C SER A 498 11.74 -12.39 3.82
N GLY A 499 12.11 -13.67 3.97
CA GLY A 499 12.36 -14.21 5.30
C GLY A 499 13.26 -15.44 5.39
N ASP A 500 13.97 -15.52 6.52
CA ASP A 500 14.82 -16.65 6.94
C ASP A 500 14.13 -17.42 8.07
N ASN A 501 13.80 -18.70 7.82
CA ASN A 501 13.17 -19.60 8.80
C ASN A 501 14.10 -20.73 9.28
N SER A 502 15.38 -20.68 8.91
CA SER A 502 16.34 -21.77 9.13
C SER A 502 17.64 -21.36 9.80
N THR A 503 17.84 -20.07 10.11
CA THR A 503 19.06 -19.49 10.71
C THR A 503 20.32 -19.72 9.88
N ASP A 504 20.16 -20.14 8.62
CA ASP A 504 21.26 -20.29 7.69
C ASP A 504 21.70 -18.95 7.09
N GLY A 505 20.85 -17.92 7.18
CA GLY A 505 21.02 -16.61 6.54
C GLY A 505 20.40 -16.56 5.14
N GLU A 506 19.69 -17.61 4.70
CA GLU A 506 19.07 -17.70 3.38
C GLU A 506 17.68 -17.05 3.42
N PHE A 507 17.49 -15.99 2.63
CA PHE A 507 16.19 -15.37 2.46
C PHE A 507 15.43 -16.03 1.30
N GLU A 508 14.20 -16.42 1.59
CA GLU A 508 13.23 -16.80 0.56
C GLU A 508 12.02 -15.87 0.64
N ILE A 509 11.26 -15.76 -0.45
CA ILE A 509 9.97 -15.10 -0.45
C ILE A 509 8.93 -16.02 0.16
N TRP A 510 8.32 -15.55 1.24
CA TRP A 510 7.20 -16.18 1.92
C TRP A 510 5.91 -15.44 1.62
N ALA A 511 4.80 -16.10 1.93
CA ALA A 511 3.49 -15.50 1.82
C ALA A 511 2.50 -16.04 2.84
N GLN A 512 1.55 -15.17 3.21
CA GLN A 512 0.37 -15.50 3.99
C GLN A 512 -0.89 -15.00 3.28
N ARG A 513 -1.94 -15.80 3.34
CA ARG A 513 -3.27 -15.40 2.86
C ARG A 513 -4.10 -14.90 4.01
N PHE A 514 -4.72 -13.74 3.83
CA PHE A 514 -5.55 -13.11 4.85
C PHE A 514 -6.94 -12.79 4.30
N THR A 515 -8.00 -13.05 5.05
CA THR A 515 -9.36 -12.69 4.62
C THR A 515 -9.62 -11.20 4.83
N GLY A 516 -10.35 -10.56 3.90
CA GLY A 516 -10.99 -9.28 4.20
C GLY A 516 -12.07 -9.43 5.27
N GLY A 517 -12.55 -8.32 5.83
CA GLY A 517 -13.68 -8.34 6.76
C GLY A 517 -14.90 -9.06 6.16
N TYR A 518 -15.84 -9.49 7.01
CA TYR A 518 -17.14 -9.99 6.53
C TYR A 518 -18.28 -9.31 7.27
N LYS A 519 -19.27 -8.83 6.52
CA LYS A 519 -20.52 -8.27 7.07
C LYS A 519 -21.58 -9.36 7.14
N VAL A 520 -21.91 -9.83 8.36
CA VAL A 520 -22.99 -10.82 8.55
C VAL A 520 -24.35 -10.12 8.61
N TYR A 521 -25.14 -10.23 7.54
CA TYR A 521 -26.54 -9.78 7.53
C TYR A 521 -27.48 -10.89 8.02
N LEU A 522 -27.93 -10.82 9.28
CA LEU A 522 -28.98 -11.71 9.79
C LEU A 522 -30.36 -11.22 9.34
N PRO A 523 -31.12 -11.98 8.52
CA PRO A 523 -32.45 -11.57 8.11
C PRO A 523 -33.42 -11.58 9.29
N LEU A 524 -34.08 -10.45 9.54
CA LEU A 524 -35.11 -10.33 10.56
C LEU A 524 -36.40 -11.03 10.09
N VAL A 525 -36.59 -12.30 10.49
CA VAL A 525 -37.86 -13.01 10.20
C VAL A 525 -38.89 -12.66 11.28
N MET A 526 -39.72 -11.65 11.02
CA MET A 526 -40.93 -11.43 11.82
C MET A 526 -41.92 -12.57 11.60
N ARG A 527 -41.96 -13.53 12.53
CA ARG A 527 -43.07 -14.50 12.60
C ARG A 527 -44.28 -13.81 13.21
N ASN A 528 -45.26 -13.48 12.38
CA ASN A 528 -46.61 -13.18 12.85
C ASN A 528 -47.16 -14.44 13.52
N TYR A 529 -47.13 -14.48 14.85
CA TYR A 529 -47.88 -15.48 15.61
C TYR A 529 -49.38 -15.14 15.51
N PRO A 530 -50.25 -16.11 15.17
CA PRO A 530 -51.69 -15.91 15.02
C PRO A 530 -52.40 -15.57 16.34
#